data_AF-A0AAU8E9D5-F1
#
_entry.id   AF-A0AAU8E9D5-F1
#
_cell.length_a   1.000
_cell.length_b   1.000
_cell.length_c   1.000
_cell.angle_alpha   90.00
_cell.angle_beta   90.00
_cell.angle_gamma   90.00
#
_symmetry.space_group_name_H-M   'P 1'
#
loop_
_entity.id
_entity.type
_entity.pdbx_description
1 polymer ?
#
loop_
_entity_poly.entity_id
_entity_poly.type
_entity_poly.pdbx_seq_one_letter_code
_entity_poly.pdbx_strand_id
1 'polypeptide(L)'
;MNRYVPGLIVLALSGVFGPWAQAEVVSPGARLYMAQNLPGSTNNNPYNSPIRRANPNSMQGTQPSAPAIRGPNTVPVPRPPTLDNGGIGNRYPQGSPAPASAPKFIPNPPPRSP
;
A
#
# COMPACT_ATOMS: atom_id res chain seq x y z
N MET A 1 -30.15 1.82 -62.25
CA MET A 1 -30.72 0.98 -61.17
C MET A 1 -30.05 1.30 -59.85
N ASN A 2 -30.83 1.67 -58.84
CA ASN A 2 -30.37 2.27 -57.58
C ASN A 2 -29.53 1.31 -56.72
N ARG A 3 -28.20 1.50 -56.72
CA ARG A 3 -27.25 0.71 -55.92
C ARG A 3 -27.32 0.98 -54.41
N TYR A 4 -28.08 1.99 -54.00
CA TYR A 4 -28.24 2.39 -52.60
C TYR A 4 -29.31 1.59 -51.84
N VAL A 5 -30.24 0.97 -52.58
CA VAL A 5 -31.34 0.17 -52.00
C VAL A 5 -30.83 -1.04 -51.20
N PRO A 6 -29.86 -1.87 -51.68
CA PRO A 6 -29.35 -2.97 -50.88
C PRO A 6 -28.62 -2.50 -49.62
N GLY A 7 -27.93 -1.36 -49.66
CA GLY A 7 -27.24 -0.80 -48.50
C GLY A 7 -28.22 -0.37 -47.39
N LEU A 8 -29.33 0.27 -47.77
CA LEU A 8 -30.38 0.66 -46.82
C LEU A 8 -31.07 -0.57 -46.20
N ILE A 9 -31.24 -1.65 -46.97
CA ILE A 9 -31.83 -2.91 -46.46
C ILE A 9 -30.91 -3.56 -45.44
N VAL A 10 -29.60 -3.64 -45.70
CA VAL A 10 -28.63 -4.21 -44.74
C VAL A 10 -28.56 -3.38 -43.46
N LEU A 11 -28.58 -2.05 -43.58
CA LEU A 11 -28.59 -1.15 -42.43
C LEU A 11 -29.86 -1.34 -41.58
N ALA A 12 -31.03 -1.43 -42.21
CA ALA A 12 -32.29 -1.68 -41.52
C ALA A 12 -32.32 -3.06 -40.82
N LEU A 13 -31.81 -4.12 -41.47
CA LEU A 13 -31.75 -5.46 -40.87
C LEU A 13 -30.83 -5.52 -39.64
N SER A 14 -29.71 -4.81 -39.67
CA SER A 14 -28.78 -4.77 -38.52
C SER A 14 -29.36 -4.10 -37.27
N GLY A 15 -30.25 -3.12 -37.45
CA GLY A 15 -30.95 -2.46 -36.34
C GLY A 15 -32.02 -3.34 -35.67
N VAL A 16 -32.70 -4.20 -36.45
CA VAL A 16 -33.78 -5.07 -35.94
C VAL A 16 -33.24 -6.31 -35.23
N PHE A 17 -32.12 -6.88 -35.69
CA PHE A 17 -31.48 -8.05 -35.05
C PHE A 17 -30.47 -7.69 -33.93
N GLY A 18 -30.17 -6.40 -33.72
CA GLY A 18 -29.16 -5.94 -32.78
C GLY A 18 -29.45 -6.05 -31.27
N PRO A 19 -30.69 -5.96 -30.76
CA PRO A 19 -30.88 -5.83 -29.31
C PRO A 19 -31.10 -7.19 -28.63
N TRP A 20 -30.17 -8.14 -28.82
CA TRP A 20 -30.04 -9.32 -27.93
C TRP A 20 -28.74 -9.37 -27.15
N ALA A 21 -27.90 -8.33 -27.25
CA ALA A 21 -26.86 -8.07 -26.26
C ALA A 21 -27.44 -7.14 -25.19
N GLN A 22 -28.15 -7.72 -24.21
CA GLN A 22 -28.47 -7.02 -22.97
C GLN A 22 -27.15 -6.77 -22.23
N ALA A 23 -26.47 -5.66 -22.53
CA ALA A 23 -25.57 -5.07 -21.56
C ALA A 23 -26.47 -4.56 -20.44
N GLU A 24 -26.35 -5.16 -19.25
CA GLU A 24 -27.02 -4.71 -18.03
C GLU A 24 -26.74 -3.22 -17.85
N VAL A 25 -27.70 -2.38 -18.23
CA VAL A 25 -27.63 -0.94 -17.98
C VAL A 25 -27.71 -0.80 -16.47
N VAL A 26 -26.54 -0.63 -15.86
CA VAL A 26 -26.42 -0.25 -14.45
C VAL A 26 -27.36 0.94 -14.25
N SER A 27 -28.47 0.70 -13.54
CA SER A 27 -29.46 1.71 -13.24
C SER A 27 -28.76 2.94 -12.65
N PRO A 28 -29.13 4.18 -12.98
CA PRO A 28 -28.57 5.38 -12.37
C PRO A 28 -28.74 5.45 -10.83
N GLY A 29 -29.51 4.53 -10.25
CA GLY A 29 -29.65 4.31 -8.80
C GLY A 29 -28.94 3.07 -8.25
N ALA A 30 -28.32 2.24 -9.09
CA ALA A 30 -27.52 1.10 -8.65
C ALA A 30 -26.25 1.64 -7.99
N ARG A 31 -26.23 1.64 -6.65
CA ARG A 31 -25.03 1.90 -5.88
C ARG A 31 -24.03 0.80 -6.20
N LEU A 32 -23.13 1.05 -7.12
CA LEU A 32 -21.91 0.27 -7.28
C LEU A 32 -21.14 0.43 -5.96
N TYR A 33 -21.32 -0.54 -5.06
CA TYR A 33 -20.52 -0.63 -3.85
C TYR A 33 -19.10 -1.07 -4.23
N MET A 34 -18.35 -0.15 -4.85
CA MET A 34 -16.91 -0.25 -4.95
C MET A 34 -16.35 -0.09 -3.54
N ALA A 35 -16.33 -1.18 -2.80
CA ALA A 35 -15.66 -1.20 -1.52
C ALA A 35 -14.16 -1.28 -1.85
N GLN A 36 -13.49 -0.13 -1.81
CA GLN A 36 -12.07 0.02 -2.08
C GLN A 36 -11.32 0.08 -0.74
N ASN A 37 -10.33 -0.78 -0.55
CA ASN A 37 -9.35 -0.59 0.52
C ASN A 37 -8.38 0.49 0.07
N LEU A 38 -8.48 1.70 0.65
CA LEU A 38 -7.51 2.76 0.38
C LEU A 38 -6.10 2.31 0.85
N PRO A 39 -5.06 2.47 0.03
CA PRO A 39 -3.68 2.28 0.47
C PRO A 39 -3.41 3.16 1.70
N GLY A 40 -2.98 2.55 2.82
CA GLY A 40 -2.72 3.27 4.07
C GLY A 40 -3.91 3.44 5.01
N SER A 41 -5.09 2.88 4.71
CA SER A 41 -6.21 2.85 5.65
C SER A 41 -5.87 2.04 6.90
N THR A 42 -6.00 2.63 8.08
CA THR A 42 -5.80 1.98 9.39
C THR A 42 -6.91 0.99 9.75
N ASN A 43 -8.01 0.95 8.99
CA ASN A 43 -9.15 0.05 9.20
C ASN A 43 -9.16 -1.13 8.23
N ASN A 44 -7.98 -1.55 7.78
CA ASN A 44 -7.79 -2.66 6.84
C ASN A 44 -7.75 -3.99 7.59
N ASN A 45 -8.87 -4.37 8.21
CA ASN A 45 -9.01 -5.66 8.87
C ASN A 45 -9.06 -6.76 7.80
N PRO A 46 -8.13 -7.75 7.79
CA PRO A 46 -8.14 -8.85 6.81
C PRO A 46 -9.45 -9.64 6.79
N TYR A 47 -10.19 -9.64 7.90
CA TYR A 47 -11.45 -10.36 8.04
C TYR A 47 -12.68 -9.57 7.58
N ASN A 48 -12.53 -8.30 7.21
CA ASN A 48 -13.62 -7.41 6.79
C ASN A 48 -13.34 -6.73 5.43
N SER A 49 -12.80 -7.50 4.48
CA SER A 49 -12.55 -6.98 3.13
C SER A 49 -13.80 -7.07 2.23
N PRO A 50 -13.92 -6.22 1.20
CA PRO A 50 -14.95 -6.29 0.16
C PRO A 50 -15.18 -7.69 -0.41
N ILE A 51 -14.08 -8.36 -0.75
CA ILE A 51 -14.06 -9.68 -1.36
C ILE A 51 -14.58 -10.73 -0.36
N ARG A 52 -14.23 -10.59 0.92
CA ARG A 52 -14.68 -11.50 1.98
C ARG A 52 -16.14 -11.27 2.39
N ARG A 53 -16.66 -10.05 2.27
CA ARG A 53 -18.10 -9.78 2.44
C ARG A 53 -18.94 -10.38 1.32
N ALA A 54 -18.46 -10.29 0.08
CA ALA A 54 -19.13 -10.89 -1.08
C ALA A 54 -19.09 -12.42 -1.04
N ASN A 55 -17.97 -12.99 -0.57
CA ASN A 55 -17.82 -14.43 -0.36
C ASN A 55 -17.00 -14.70 0.91
N PRO A 56 -17.64 -15.13 2.02
CA PRO A 56 -16.97 -15.43 3.28
C PRO A 56 -15.86 -16.49 3.18
N ASN A 57 -15.92 -17.36 2.17
CA ASN A 57 -14.93 -18.41 1.92
C ASN A 57 -13.75 -17.94 1.05
N SER A 58 -13.81 -16.74 0.46
CA SER A 58 -12.71 -16.21 -0.36
C SER A 58 -11.52 -15.83 0.51
N MET A 59 -10.34 -16.36 0.16
CA MET A 59 -9.06 -16.03 0.80
C MET A 59 -8.25 -14.97 0.05
N GLN A 60 -8.73 -14.52 -1.12
CA GLN A 60 -8.05 -13.55 -1.95
C GLN A 60 -7.81 -12.25 -1.17
N GLY A 61 -6.55 -11.82 -1.07
CA GLY A 61 -6.15 -10.61 -0.34
C GLY A 61 -6.14 -10.72 1.19
N THR A 62 -6.43 -11.89 1.75
CA THR A 62 -6.34 -12.14 3.21
C THR A 62 -5.11 -12.96 3.60
N GLN A 63 -4.53 -13.67 2.64
CA GLN A 63 -3.30 -14.43 2.84
C GLN A 63 -2.09 -13.49 2.75
N PRO A 64 -1.09 -13.64 3.65
CA PRO A 64 0.19 -12.98 3.51
C PRO A 64 0.80 -13.28 2.12
N SER A 65 1.28 -12.25 1.43
CA SER A 65 1.98 -12.42 0.14
C SER A 65 3.34 -13.11 0.31
N ALA A 66 3.95 -12.97 1.50
CA ALA A 66 5.18 -13.66 1.85
C ALA A 66 4.86 -15.09 2.33
N PRO A 67 5.53 -16.12 1.77
CA PRO A 67 5.44 -17.48 2.29
C PRO A 67 5.80 -17.52 3.77
N ALA A 68 5.03 -18.27 4.56
CA ALA A 68 5.41 -18.57 5.93
C ALA A 68 6.76 -19.29 5.93
N ILE A 69 7.75 -18.73 6.64
CA ILE A 69 9.07 -19.35 6.78
C ILE A 69 8.88 -20.62 7.62
N ARG A 70 8.87 -21.78 6.95
CA ARG A 70 8.72 -23.10 7.57
C ARG A 70 10.07 -23.80 7.56
N GLY A 71 10.87 -23.57 8.60
CA GLY A 71 12.16 -24.21 8.80
C GLY A 71 13.25 -23.25 9.30
N PRO A 72 14.46 -23.75 9.56
CA PRO A 72 15.61 -22.92 9.90
C PRO A 72 15.87 -21.91 8.78
N ASN A 73 15.79 -20.63 9.10
CA ASN A 73 15.96 -19.57 8.12
C ASN A 73 17.45 -19.34 7.85
N THR A 74 17.86 -19.27 6.57
CA THR A 74 19.22 -18.89 6.17
C THR A 74 19.44 -17.38 6.14
N VAL A 75 18.38 -16.59 6.37
CA VAL A 75 18.49 -15.13 6.47
C VAL A 75 19.32 -14.78 7.71
N PRO A 76 20.35 -13.92 7.58
CA PRO A 76 21.13 -13.46 8.71
C PRO A 76 20.22 -12.81 9.77
N VAL A 77 20.41 -13.18 11.03
CA VAL A 77 19.73 -12.52 12.15
C VAL A 77 20.13 -11.04 12.14
N PRO A 78 19.17 -10.10 12.03
CA PRO A 78 19.48 -8.69 12.14
C PRO A 78 20.14 -8.41 13.49
N ARG A 79 21.33 -7.82 13.46
CA ARG A 79 22.04 -7.46 14.70
C ARG A 79 21.27 -6.33 15.40
N PRO A 80 21.04 -6.42 16.73
CA PRO A 80 20.42 -5.32 17.47
C PRO A 80 21.19 -4.00 17.27
N PRO A 81 20.53 -2.84 17.19
CA PRO A 81 21.22 -1.56 17.09
C PRO A 81 22.05 -1.32 18.36
N THR A 82 23.34 -1.10 18.18
CA THR A 82 24.32 -0.76 19.23
C THR A 82 25.08 0.51 18.86
N LEU A 83 25.87 1.03 19.79
CA LEU A 83 26.80 2.13 19.51
C LEU A 83 27.88 1.68 18.53
N ASP A 84 28.42 0.48 18.72
CA ASP A 84 29.51 -0.08 17.93
C ASP A 84 29.12 -0.37 16.49
N ASN A 85 27.86 -0.72 16.21
CA ASN A 85 27.36 -0.93 14.85
C ASN A 85 26.69 0.32 14.24
N GLY A 86 26.55 1.41 15.01
CA GLY A 86 26.00 2.69 14.55
C GLY A 86 24.47 2.72 14.46
N GLY A 87 23.78 1.65 14.86
CA GLY A 87 22.33 1.56 14.83
C GLY A 87 21.62 2.50 15.81
N ILE A 88 22.33 2.97 16.86
CA ILE A 88 21.81 3.94 17.83
C ILE A 88 22.02 5.41 17.37
N GLY A 89 22.82 5.65 16.31
CA GLY A 89 23.06 7.00 15.77
C GLY A 89 24.01 7.90 16.59
N ASN A 90 24.34 7.54 17.83
CA ASN A 90 25.24 8.31 18.71
C ASN A 90 26.71 7.88 18.60
N ARG A 91 27.14 7.34 17.46
CA ARG A 91 28.53 6.88 17.30
C ARG A 91 29.48 8.08 17.24
N TYR A 92 30.58 8.02 17.98
CA TYR A 92 31.68 8.98 17.81
C TYR A 92 32.20 8.92 16.35
N PRO A 93 32.56 10.07 15.75
CA PRO A 93 33.13 10.08 14.42
C PRO A 93 34.44 9.28 14.42
N GLN A 94 34.49 8.14 13.71
CA GLN A 94 35.67 7.25 13.69
C GLN A 94 36.90 7.90 13.05
N GLY A 95 36.72 8.99 12.30
CA GLY A 95 37.80 9.73 11.64
C GLY A 95 38.14 11.08 12.27
N SER A 96 37.47 11.48 13.36
CA SER A 96 37.80 12.75 14.02
C SER A 96 38.77 12.49 15.17
N PRO A 97 39.96 13.10 15.16
CA PRO A 97 40.84 13.10 16.33
C PRO A 97 40.10 13.68 17.53
N ALA A 98 40.43 13.19 18.73
CA ALA A 98 40.00 13.85 19.95
C ALA A 98 40.42 15.34 19.91
N PRO A 99 39.61 16.26 20.43
CA PRO A 99 39.98 17.68 20.50
C PRO A 99 41.36 17.84 21.15
N ALA A 100 42.25 18.59 20.49
CA ALA A 100 43.63 18.76 20.95
C ALA A 100 43.76 19.57 22.25
N SER A 101 42.71 20.28 22.65
CA SER A 101 42.68 21.13 23.84
C SER A 101 41.54 20.73 24.78
N ALA A 102 41.79 20.89 26.08
CA ALA A 102 40.75 20.76 27.10
C ALA A 102 39.58 21.73 26.84
N PRO A 103 38.34 21.35 27.19
CA PRO A 103 37.20 22.25 27.08
C PRO A 103 37.40 23.46 27.99
N LYS A 104 37.06 24.65 27.49
CA LYS A 104 37.08 25.89 28.28
C LYS A 104 35.84 25.92 29.17
N PHE A 105 36.01 25.65 30.46
CA PHE A 105 34.94 25.81 31.43
C PHE A 105 34.65 27.30 31.66
N ILE A 106 33.36 27.64 31.73
CA ILE A 106 32.94 28.92 32.29
C ILE A 106 33.14 28.88 33.82
N PRO A 107 33.49 30.00 34.47
CA PRO A 107 33.54 30.08 35.92
C PRO A 107 32.20 29.69 36.54
N ASN A 108 32.24 29.03 37.69
CA ASN A 108 31.01 28.76 38.44
C ASN A 108 30.31 30.08 38.78
N PRO A 109 28.98 30.18 38.58
CA PRO A 109 28.24 31.37 38.97
C PRO A 109 28.38 31.62 40.48
N PRO A 110 28.28 32.87 40.93
CA PRO A 110 28.34 33.18 42.35
C PRO A 110 27.25 32.41 43.12
N PRO A 111 27.52 32.01 44.37
CA PRO A 111 26.52 31.37 45.21
C PRO A 111 25.28 32.26 45.34
N ARG A 112 24.10 31.65 45.33
CA ARG A 112 22.84 32.36 45.53
C ARG A 112 22.84 32.91 46.96
N SER A 113 22.44 34.18 47.11
CA SER A 113 22.21 34.79 48.42
C SER A 113 21.17 33.99 49.21
N PRO A 114 21.30 33.92 50.55
CA PRO A 114 20.30 33.28 51.41
C PRO A 114 18.92 33.93 51.29
#